data_AF-A0A8H5G3Q7-F1
#
_entry.id   AF-A0A8H5G3Q7-F1
#
_cell.length_a   1.000
_cell.length_b   1.000
_cell.length_c   1.000
_cell.angle_alpha   90.00
_cell.angle_beta   90.00
_cell.angle_gamma   90.00
#
_symmetry.space_group_name_H-M   'P 1'
#
loop_
_entity.id
_entity.type
_entity.pdbx_description
1 polymer ?
#
loop_
_entity_poly.entity_id
_entity_poly.type
_entity_poly.pdbx_seq_one_letter_code
_entity_poly.pdbx_strand_id
1 'polypeptide(L)'
;MRIGHSPTCIWFCTTNIDGIAAATVGSIINYLILGLGIQVDRFYLHSFEILLACTVVFPGIGNLGYTLLEYRIGHRSFFAALFENLRWVPFFVFFFGGLSIHLTTALLAHMCSYDMTWGSTGKEVERSTFWIEVPAIWRRFKLSFITCFLCIAMMIIFTTNVVPFEWQIPGYQWALIIPLSLVVGCHILLPHPRSSNWTLDYAIW
;
A
#
# COMPACT_ATOMS: atom_id res chain seq x y z
N MET A 1 -25.35 30.53 -9.09
CA MET A 1 -25.60 29.21 -9.71
C MET A 1 -24.62 28.23 -9.06
N ARG A 2 -25.11 27.38 -8.15
CA ARG A 2 -24.28 26.45 -7.34
C ARG A 2 -23.78 25.33 -8.24
N ILE A 3 -22.47 25.22 -8.39
CA ILE A 3 -21.80 24.06 -8.98
C ILE A 3 -21.81 22.98 -7.90
N GLY A 4 -22.59 21.92 -8.11
CA GLY A 4 -22.61 20.75 -7.24
C GLY A 4 -21.28 20.01 -7.37
N HIS A 5 -20.51 20.00 -6.30
CA HIS A 5 -19.37 19.11 -6.14
C HIS A 5 -19.87 17.66 -6.13
N SER A 6 -19.77 16.98 -7.27
CA SER A 6 -19.74 15.53 -7.32
C SER A 6 -18.43 15.03 -6.70
N PRO A 7 -18.42 13.90 -5.98
CA PRO A 7 -17.29 13.44 -5.16
C PRO A 7 -16.20 12.83 -6.05
N THR A 8 -15.42 13.67 -6.72
CA THR A 8 -14.18 13.27 -7.41
C THR A 8 -12.98 13.19 -6.45
N CYS A 9 -13.18 13.45 -5.15
CA CYS A 9 -12.10 13.60 -4.17
C CYS A 9 -11.36 12.32 -3.74
N ILE A 10 -11.79 11.11 -4.13
CA ILE A 10 -11.03 9.88 -3.81
C ILE A 10 -10.04 9.52 -4.93
N TRP A 11 -10.24 10.04 -6.14
CA TRP A 11 -9.49 9.62 -7.33
C TRP A 11 -8.09 10.25 -7.44
N PHE A 12 -7.79 11.30 -6.67
CA PHE A 12 -6.45 11.90 -6.62
C PHE A 12 -5.53 11.23 -5.58
N CYS A 13 -6.07 10.32 -4.77
CA CYS A 13 -5.38 9.75 -3.62
C CYS A 13 -4.42 8.59 -3.97
N THR A 14 -4.41 8.05 -5.19
CA THR A 14 -3.46 6.96 -5.56
C THR A 14 -2.37 7.38 -6.54
N THR A 15 -2.49 8.55 -7.15
CA THR A 15 -1.52 9.06 -8.14
C THR A 15 -0.67 10.23 -7.64
N ASN A 16 -0.97 10.76 -6.45
CA ASN A 16 -0.18 11.82 -5.82
C ASN A 16 0.41 11.33 -4.51
N ILE A 17 1.57 11.87 -4.15
CA ILE A 17 2.34 11.44 -2.98
C ILE A 17 1.55 11.58 -1.68
N ASP A 18 0.77 12.66 -1.54
CA ASP A 18 -0.11 12.90 -0.39
C ASP A 18 -1.20 11.85 -0.26
N GLY A 19 -1.66 11.36 -1.41
CA GLY A 19 -2.68 10.35 -1.46
C GLY A 19 -2.18 8.98 -1.00
N ILE A 20 -1.00 8.59 -1.50
CA ILE A 20 -0.35 7.37 -1.07
C ILE A 20 -0.05 7.47 0.43
N ALA A 21 0.37 8.65 0.93
CA ALA A 21 0.54 8.90 2.36
C ALA A 21 -0.75 8.73 3.17
N ALA A 22 -1.92 9.06 2.62
CA ALA A 22 -3.20 8.90 3.30
C ALA A 22 -3.78 7.48 3.23
N ALA A 23 -3.25 6.60 2.37
CA ALA A 23 -3.87 5.31 2.04
C ALA A 23 -4.05 4.37 3.24
N THR A 24 -3.07 4.27 4.14
CA THR A 24 -3.20 3.42 5.35
C THR A 24 -4.26 3.95 6.31
N VAL A 25 -4.19 5.25 6.64
CA VAL A 25 -5.13 5.89 7.56
C VAL A 25 -6.54 5.85 6.98
N GLY A 26 -6.69 6.16 5.68
CA GLY A 26 -7.96 6.08 4.96
C GLY A 26 -8.56 4.69 4.96
N SER A 27 -7.75 3.64 4.79
CA SER A 27 -8.22 2.24 4.81
C SER A 27 -8.72 1.82 6.21
N ILE A 28 -8.04 2.25 7.27
CA ILE A 28 -8.47 1.99 8.66
C ILE A 28 -9.78 2.71 8.97
N ILE A 29 -9.86 4.00 8.64
CA ILE A 29 -11.07 4.81 8.85
C ILE A 29 -12.24 4.21 8.07
N ASN A 30 -12.00 3.81 6.82
CA ASN A 30 -13.02 3.18 5.99
C ASN A 30 -13.54 1.87 6.60
N TYR A 31 -12.65 1.02 7.13
CA TYR A 31 -13.03 -0.21 7.80
C TYR A 31 -13.92 0.04 9.04
N LEU A 32 -13.56 1.03 9.86
CA LEU A 32 -14.31 1.37 11.07
C LEU A 32 -15.65 2.05 10.79
N ILE A 33 -15.68 3.08 9.93
CA ILE A 33 -16.93 3.84 9.67
C ILE A 33 -18.00 2.93 9.07
N LEU A 34 -17.62 2.13 8.08
CA LEU A 34 -18.55 1.29 7.35
C LEU A 34 -18.88 0.01 8.12
N GLY A 35 -17.88 -0.57 8.80
CA GLY A 35 -18.09 -1.76 9.63
C GLY A 35 -19.01 -1.51 10.82
N LEU A 36 -19.02 -0.29 11.36
CA LEU A 36 -19.85 0.11 12.50
C LEU A 36 -21.24 0.63 12.10
N GLY A 37 -21.63 0.45 10.83
CA GLY A 37 -23.01 0.67 10.40
C GLY A 37 -23.44 2.13 10.29
N ILE A 38 -22.49 3.08 10.21
CA ILE A 38 -22.83 4.45 9.79
C ILE A 38 -23.32 4.34 8.34
N GLN A 39 -24.61 4.52 8.09
CA GLN A 39 -25.23 4.26 6.79
C GLN A 39 -24.67 5.22 5.72
N VAL A 40 -23.70 4.72 4.93
CA VAL A 40 -23.11 5.40 3.76
C VAL A 40 -23.30 4.52 2.51
N ASP A 41 -24.54 4.09 2.26
CA ASP A 41 -24.87 3.02 1.29
C ASP A 41 -24.59 3.37 -0.20
N ARG A 42 -24.25 4.61 -0.55
CA ARG A 42 -24.09 5.02 -1.96
C ARG A 42 -22.65 5.12 -2.46
N PHE A 43 -21.66 5.07 -1.57
CA PHE A 43 -20.27 5.36 -1.94
C PHE A 43 -19.41 4.10 -2.15
N TYR A 44 -19.83 2.95 -1.63
CA TYR A 44 -18.89 1.87 -1.39
C TYR A 44 -18.69 0.84 -2.51
N LEU A 45 -19.76 0.47 -3.24
CA LEU A 45 -19.62 -0.32 -4.47
C LEU A 45 -18.62 0.35 -5.42
N HIS A 46 -18.66 1.68 -5.48
CA HIS A 46 -17.73 2.48 -6.26
C HIS A 46 -16.31 2.46 -5.69
N SER A 47 -16.12 2.51 -4.37
CA SER A 47 -14.80 2.41 -3.74
C SER A 47 -14.09 1.08 -4.01
N PHE A 48 -14.83 -0.04 -3.98
CA PHE A 48 -14.25 -1.34 -4.31
C PHE A 48 -13.90 -1.46 -5.80
N GLU A 49 -14.76 -0.95 -6.70
CA GLU A 49 -14.46 -0.84 -8.13
C GLU A 49 -13.19 -0.02 -8.39
N ILE A 50 -12.97 1.06 -7.65
CA ILE A 50 -11.76 1.88 -7.74
C ILE A 50 -10.53 1.06 -7.31
N LEU A 51 -10.61 0.29 -6.23
CA LEU A 51 -9.50 -0.58 -5.82
C LEU A 51 -9.16 -1.59 -6.91
N LEU A 52 -10.15 -2.25 -7.51
CA LEU A 52 -9.94 -3.22 -8.59
C LEU A 52 -9.39 -2.54 -9.85
N ALA A 53 -9.88 -1.35 -10.19
CA ALA A 53 -9.34 -0.55 -11.27
C ALA A 53 -7.85 -0.23 -11.03
N CYS A 54 -7.50 0.29 -9.87
CA CYS A 54 -6.12 0.69 -9.52
C CYS A 54 -5.15 -0.49 -9.40
N THR A 55 -5.60 -1.65 -8.94
CA THR A 55 -4.71 -2.81 -8.68
C THR A 55 -4.60 -3.75 -9.87
N VAL A 56 -5.62 -3.83 -10.72
CA VAL A 56 -5.66 -4.79 -11.84
C VAL A 56 -5.67 -4.08 -13.18
N VAL A 57 -6.58 -3.13 -13.39
CA VAL A 57 -6.79 -2.50 -14.70
C VAL A 57 -5.62 -1.60 -15.08
N PHE A 58 -5.17 -0.74 -14.16
CA PHE A 58 -4.07 0.18 -14.41
C PHE A 58 -2.73 -0.53 -14.65
N PRO A 59 -2.28 -1.45 -13.79
CA PRO A 59 -1.07 -2.22 -14.06
C PRO A 59 -1.22 -3.09 -15.31
N GLY A 60 -2.39 -3.71 -15.53
CA GLY A 60 -2.62 -4.55 -16.70
C GLY A 60 -2.50 -3.78 -18.02
N ILE A 61 -3.31 -2.75 -18.21
CA ILE A 61 -3.32 -1.95 -19.43
C ILE A 61 -2.01 -1.16 -19.59
N GLY A 62 -1.45 -0.65 -18.49
CA GLY A 62 -0.17 0.06 -18.50
C GLY A 62 0.99 -0.82 -18.99
N ASN A 63 1.11 -2.04 -18.47
CA ASN A 63 2.15 -2.99 -18.91
C ASN A 63 1.90 -3.48 -20.34
N LEU A 64 0.65 -3.65 -20.77
CA LEU A 64 0.31 -3.97 -22.16
C LEU A 64 0.74 -2.82 -23.11
N GLY A 65 0.47 -1.57 -22.74
CA GLY A 65 0.91 -0.40 -23.51
C GLY A 65 2.43 -0.32 -23.63
N TYR A 66 3.16 -0.57 -22.54
CA TYR A 66 4.63 -0.60 -22.55
C TYR A 66 5.18 -1.75 -23.39
N THR A 67 4.59 -2.94 -23.29
CA THR A 67 4.95 -4.11 -24.12
C THR A 67 4.77 -3.82 -25.61
N LEU A 68 3.68 -3.14 -25.99
CA LEU A 68 3.44 -2.75 -27.39
C LEU A 68 4.46 -1.72 -27.88
N LEU A 69 4.90 -0.81 -27.02
CA LEU A 69 5.95 0.15 -27.33
C LEU A 69 7.30 -0.56 -27.56
N GLU A 70 7.70 -1.47 -26.67
CA GLU A 70 8.95 -2.24 -26.81
C GLU A 70 8.95 -3.10 -28.07
N TYR A 71 7.81 -3.70 -28.41
CA TYR A 71 7.63 -4.44 -29.65
C TYR A 71 7.78 -3.52 -30.88
N ARG A 72 7.22 -2.31 -30.83
CA ARG A 72 7.27 -1.34 -31.94
C ARG A 72 8.67 -0.79 -32.18
N ILE A 73 9.46 -0.62 -31.14
CA ILE A 73 10.87 -0.17 -31.24
C ILE A 73 11.78 -1.34 -31.67
N GLY A 74 11.27 -2.57 -31.67
CA GLY A 74 12.02 -3.76 -32.10
C GLY A 74 13.04 -4.26 -31.09
N HIS A 75 12.95 -3.81 -29.82
CA HIS A 75 13.88 -4.21 -28.76
C HIS A 75 13.73 -5.69 -28.40
N ARG A 76 12.50 -6.22 -28.39
CA ARG A 76 12.17 -7.60 -28.00
C ARG A 76 10.92 -8.13 -28.72
N SER A 77 10.78 -9.46 -28.75
CA SER A 77 9.54 -10.10 -29.19
C SER A 77 8.40 -9.82 -28.21
N PHE A 78 7.16 -9.75 -28.72
CA PHE A 78 5.98 -9.37 -27.95
C PHE A 78 5.80 -10.19 -26.66
N PHE A 79 5.88 -11.53 -26.76
CA PHE A 79 5.70 -12.41 -25.61
C PHE A 79 6.85 -12.34 -24.60
N ALA A 80 8.09 -12.10 -25.06
CA ALA A 80 9.22 -11.94 -24.16
C ALA A 80 9.15 -10.63 -23.37
N ALA A 81 8.74 -9.54 -24.03
CA ALA A 81 8.49 -8.26 -23.39
C ALA A 81 7.32 -8.36 -22.38
N LEU A 82 6.23 -9.01 -22.77
CA LEU A 82 5.06 -9.18 -21.89
C LEU A 82 5.41 -9.91 -20.59
N PHE A 83 6.14 -11.02 -20.68
CA PHE A 83 6.50 -11.80 -19.50
C PHE A 83 7.45 -11.06 -18.56
N GLU A 84 8.42 -10.34 -19.12
CA GLU A 84 9.33 -9.49 -18.34
C GLU A 84 8.52 -8.42 -17.58
N ASN A 85 7.67 -7.67 -18.28
CA ASN A 85 6.88 -6.59 -17.70
C ASN A 85 5.92 -7.10 -16.61
N LEU A 86 5.24 -8.23 -16.85
CA LEU A 86 4.34 -8.84 -15.85
C LEU A 86 5.07 -9.36 -14.61
N ARG A 87 6.33 -9.80 -14.73
CA ARG A 87 7.15 -10.23 -13.59
C ARG A 87 7.41 -9.10 -12.60
N TRP A 88 7.48 -7.85 -13.07
CA TRP A 88 7.72 -6.68 -12.23
C TRP A 88 6.45 -6.13 -11.56
N VAL A 89 5.25 -6.51 -12.03
CA VAL A 89 3.98 -6.04 -11.47
C VAL A 89 3.83 -6.34 -9.98
N PRO A 90 4.06 -7.58 -9.48
CA PRO A 90 3.96 -7.87 -8.05
C PRO A 90 4.91 -7.02 -7.20
N PHE A 91 6.13 -6.78 -7.70
CA PHE A 91 7.10 -5.92 -7.03
C PHE A 91 6.56 -4.49 -6.88
N PHE A 92 6.01 -3.90 -7.94
CA PHE A 92 5.44 -2.55 -7.86
C PHE A 92 4.21 -2.48 -6.95
N VAL A 93 3.35 -3.50 -6.93
CA VAL A 93 2.18 -3.54 -6.04
C VAL A 93 2.60 -3.52 -4.57
N PHE A 94 3.55 -4.37 -4.17
CA PHE A 94 4.03 -4.41 -2.79
C PHE A 94 4.84 -3.17 -2.43
N PHE A 95 5.67 -2.68 -3.35
CA PHE A 95 6.46 -1.47 -3.15
C PHE A 95 5.56 -0.26 -2.91
N PHE A 96 4.72 0.12 -3.87
CA PHE A 96 3.87 1.31 -3.75
C PHE A 96 2.79 1.16 -2.67
N GLY A 97 2.25 -0.04 -2.49
CA GLY A 97 1.30 -0.30 -1.40
C GLY A 97 1.93 -0.21 -0.01
N GLY A 98 3.21 -0.56 0.14
CA GLY A 98 3.92 -0.55 1.41
C GLY A 98 4.60 0.79 1.76
N LEU A 99 4.61 1.78 0.86
CA LEU A 99 5.20 3.10 1.14
C LEU A 99 4.34 3.99 2.04
N SER A 100 3.04 3.71 2.15
CA SER A 100 2.09 4.68 2.71
C SER A 100 2.40 5.08 4.17
N ILE A 101 2.67 4.14 5.09
CA ILE A 101 3.00 4.45 6.51
C ILE A 101 4.22 5.38 6.61
N HIS A 102 5.17 5.21 5.69
CA HIS A 102 6.43 5.93 5.70
C HIS A 102 6.28 7.34 5.16
N LEU A 103 5.49 7.48 4.09
CA LEU A 103 5.07 8.78 3.58
C LEU A 103 4.20 9.53 4.60
N THR A 104 3.30 8.85 5.32
CA THR A 104 2.53 9.49 6.42
C THR A 104 3.48 10.01 7.50
N THR A 105 4.51 9.23 7.87
CA THR A 105 5.47 9.63 8.91
C THR A 105 6.30 10.84 8.46
N ALA A 106 6.78 10.85 7.21
CA ALA A 106 7.50 11.99 6.65
C ALA A 106 6.63 13.24 6.56
N LEU A 107 5.36 13.09 6.14
CA LEU A 107 4.40 14.20 6.06
C LEU A 107 4.09 14.78 7.46
N LEU A 108 3.87 13.91 8.45
CA LEU A 108 3.64 14.33 9.83
C LEU A 108 4.87 15.03 10.44
N ALA A 109 6.07 14.52 10.17
CA ALA A 109 7.31 15.18 10.59
C ALA A 109 7.42 16.59 9.99
N HIS A 110 7.11 16.74 8.71
CA HIS A 110 7.09 18.03 8.04
C HIS A 110 6.02 18.98 8.61
N MET A 111 4.81 18.49 8.87
CA MET A 111 3.74 19.28 9.51
C MET A 111 4.07 19.72 10.93
N CYS A 112 4.85 18.91 11.65
CA CYS A 112 5.27 19.20 13.02
C CYS A 112 6.64 19.91 13.11
N SER A 113 7.20 20.36 11.97
CA SER A 113 8.54 20.96 11.89
C SER A 113 9.62 20.13 12.60
N TYR A 114 9.51 18.80 12.50
CA TYR A 114 10.53 17.88 12.99
C TYR A 114 11.62 17.71 11.94
N ASP A 115 12.85 18.04 12.29
CA ASP A 115 14.00 17.95 11.40
C ASP A 115 14.34 16.49 11.08
N MET A 116 13.82 16.01 9.95
CA MET A 116 14.19 14.71 9.39
C MET A 116 15.46 14.88 8.55
N THR A 117 16.47 14.05 8.85
CA THR A 117 17.73 14.03 8.08
C THR A 117 17.75 12.84 7.14
N TRP A 118 17.93 13.13 5.85
CA TRP A 118 18.11 12.11 4.83
C TRP A 118 19.53 11.52 4.98
N GLY A 119 19.62 10.25 5.38
CA GLY A 119 20.91 9.56 5.48
C GLY A 119 21.60 9.45 4.11
N SER A 120 22.84 9.93 4.02
CA SER A 120 23.67 9.76 2.82
C SER A 120 24.13 8.31 2.68
N THR A 121 24.02 7.76 1.47
CA THR A 121 24.42 6.39 1.13
C THR A 121 25.87 6.12 1.51
N GLY A 122 26.12 5.28 2.52
CA GLY A 122 27.41 4.62 2.68
C GLY A 122 27.59 3.63 1.54
N LYS A 123 28.46 3.93 0.57
CA LYS A 123 28.74 3.07 -0.60
C LYS A 123 29.74 1.95 -0.27
N GLU A 124 29.57 1.28 0.86
CA GLU A 124 30.42 0.13 1.20
C GLU A 124 29.58 -1.13 1.39
N VAL A 125 29.91 -2.14 0.60
CA VAL A 125 29.25 -3.45 0.58
C VAL A 125 29.82 -4.27 1.72
N GLU A 126 29.20 -4.18 2.90
CA GLU A 126 29.44 -5.20 3.92
C GLU A 126 28.58 -6.42 3.60
N ARG A 127 29.21 -7.59 3.41
CA ARG A 127 28.49 -8.86 3.27
C ARG A 127 27.88 -9.23 4.62
N SER A 128 26.66 -8.79 4.86
CA SER A 128 25.87 -9.25 6.00
C SER A 128 25.35 -10.67 5.79
N THR A 129 25.30 -11.44 6.87
CA THR A 129 24.62 -12.74 6.90
C THR A 129 23.13 -12.52 7.19
N PHE A 130 22.25 -13.39 6.70
CA PHE A 130 20.80 -13.36 6.92
C PHE A 130 20.40 -13.04 8.38
N TRP A 131 21.11 -13.62 9.35
CA TRP A 131 20.84 -13.45 10.78
C TRP A 131 21.19 -12.07 11.36
N ILE A 132 21.99 -11.25 10.65
CA ILE A 132 22.32 -9.86 11.01
C ILE A 132 21.28 -8.91 10.42
N GLU A 133 20.84 -9.18 9.19
CA GLU A 133 19.87 -8.34 8.47
C GLU A 133 18.48 -8.40 9.10
N VAL A 134 17.99 -9.58 9.48
CA VAL A 134 16.63 -9.74 10.02
C VAL A 134 16.38 -8.90 11.29
N PRO A 135 17.26 -8.91 12.32
CA PRO A 135 17.10 -8.05 13.49
C PRO A 135 17.28 -6.56 13.20
N ALA A 136 18.03 -6.20 12.15
CA ALA A 136 18.19 -4.81 11.72
C ALA A 136 16.91 -4.30 11.04
N ILE A 137 16.34 -5.11 10.14
CA ILE A 137 15.05 -4.87 9.48
C ILE A 137 13.95 -4.66 10.54
N TRP A 138 13.86 -5.56 11.53
CA TRP A 138 12.84 -5.43 12.58
C TRP A 138 12.95 -4.10 13.35
N ARG A 139 14.17 -3.70 13.72
CA ARG A 139 14.40 -2.43 14.42
C ARG A 139 14.07 -1.22 13.56
N ARG A 140 14.34 -1.29 12.25
CA ARG A 140 14.07 -0.21 11.29
C ARG A 140 12.59 -0.06 10.97
N PHE A 141 11.88 -1.16 10.74
CA PHE A 141 10.48 -1.15 10.34
C PHE A 141 9.50 -1.35 11.50
N LYS A 142 9.95 -1.18 12.75
CA LYS A 142 9.15 -1.42 13.96
C LYS A 142 7.78 -0.74 13.94
N LEU A 143 7.70 0.51 13.45
CA LEU A 143 6.44 1.26 13.37
C LEU A 143 5.47 0.61 12.37
N SER A 144 5.98 0.21 11.20
CA SER A 144 5.17 -0.48 10.19
C SER A 144 4.64 -1.81 10.72
N PHE A 145 5.50 -2.63 11.33
CA PHE A 145 5.08 -3.90 11.93
C PHE A 145 4.05 -3.71 13.04
N ILE A 146 4.27 -2.79 13.98
CA ILE A 146 3.31 -2.52 15.07
C ILE A 146 1.96 -2.10 14.49
N THR A 147 1.92 -1.15 13.56
CA THR A 147 0.67 -0.71 12.92
C THR A 147 -0.04 -1.86 12.20
N CYS A 148 0.71 -2.71 11.49
CA CYS A 148 0.15 -3.89 10.83
C CYS A 148 -0.46 -4.89 11.83
N PHE A 149 0.26 -5.21 12.91
CA PHE A 149 -0.26 -6.11 13.95
C PHE A 149 -1.50 -5.54 14.64
N LEU A 150 -1.54 -4.22 14.88
CA LEU A 150 -2.73 -3.55 15.41
C LEU A 150 -3.92 -3.64 14.44
N CYS A 151 -3.70 -3.47 13.14
CA CYS A 151 -4.75 -3.62 12.13
C CYS A 151 -5.26 -5.06 12.05
N ILE A 152 -4.37 -6.07 12.11
CA ILE A 152 -4.76 -7.48 12.14
C ILE A 152 -5.57 -7.78 13.40
N ALA A 153 -5.09 -7.34 14.56
CA ALA A 153 -5.80 -7.53 15.84
C ALA A 153 -7.19 -6.87 15.80
N MET A 154 -7.28 -5.65 15.26
CA MET A 154 -8.54 -4.95 15.02
C MET A 154 -9.50 -5.82 14.19
N MET A 155 -9.07 -6.31 13.03
CA MET A 155 -9.92 -7.13 12.15
C MET A 155 -10.42 -8.40 12.86
N ILE A 156 -9.55 -9.07 13.62
CA ILE A 156 -9.90 -10.28 14.37
C ILE A 156 -10.93 -9.94 15.46
N ILE A 157 -10.68 -8.91 16.27
CA ILE A 157 -11.56 -8.53 17.39
C ILE A 157 -12.97 -8.22 16.88
N PHE A 158 -13.09 -7.41 15.82
CA PHE A 158 -14.38 -7.05 15.23
C PHE A 158 -15.12 -8.21 14.56
N THR A 159 -14.41 -9.28 14.18
CA THR A 159 -15.03 -10.51 13.63
C THR A 159 -15.49 -11.47 14.74
N THR A 160 -14.90 -11.39 15.94
CA THR A 160 -15.18 -12.30 17.05
C THR A 160 -16.31 -11.83 17.96
N ASN A 161 -16.88 -12.76 18.74
CA ASN A 161 -17.92 -12.49 19.75
C ASN A 161 -17.45 -11.66 20.95
N VAL A 162 -16.21 -11.15 20.93
CA VAL A 162 -15.68 -10.25 21.98
C VAL A 162 -16.41 -8.90 21.95
N VAL A 163 -16.91 -8.51 20.78
CA VAL A 163 -17.59 -7.24 20.54
C VAL A 163 -19.11 -7.47 20.49
N PRO A 164 -19.96 -6.56 21.02
CA PRO A 164 -21.41 -6.68 20.96
C PRO A 164 -21.90 -6.84 19.51
N PHE A 165 -22.99 -7.57 19.31
CA PHE A 165 -23.51 -7.92 17.98
C PHE A 165 -23.68 -6.72 17.03
N GLU A 166 -24.02 -5.54 17.57
CA GLU A 166 -24.21 -4.31 16.79
C GLU A 166 -22.90 -3.76 16.18
N TRP A 167 -21.75 -4.08 16.78
CA TRP A 167 -20.43 -3.60 16.35
C TRP A 167 -19.62 -4.69 15.67
N GLN A 168 -20.22 -5.88 15.43
CA GLN A 168 -19.54 -6.98 14.76
C GLN A 168 -19.48 -6.73 13.25
N ILE A 169 -18.28 -6.88 12.70
CA ILE A 169 -18.03 -6.83 11.26
C ILE A 169 -17.90 -8.26 10.77
N PRO A 170 -18.94 -8.83 10.13
CA PRO A 170 -18.91 -10.23 9.78
C PRO A 170 -17.95 -10.50 8.62
N GLY A 171 -17.21 -11.60 8.72
CA GLY A 171 -16.14 -11.97 7.79
C GLY A 171 -16.56 -12.18 6.34
N TYR A 172 -17.86 -12.29 6.05
CA TYR A 172 -18.36 -12.39 4.67
C TYR A 172 -18.39 -11.04 3.94
N GLN A 173 -18.17 -9.92 4.63
CA GLN A 173 -18.08 -8.59 4.03
C GLN A 173 -16.69 -8.36 3.42
N TRP A 174 -16.36 -9.15 2.41
CA TRP A 174 -15.06 -9.17 1.73
C TRP A 174 -14.64 -7.80 1.20
N ALA A 175 -15.59 -6.99 0.75
CA ALA A 175 -15.31 -5.66 0.24
C ALA A 175 -14.57 -4.80 1.28
N LEU A 176 -14.86 -4.94 2.58
CA LEU A 176 -14.22 -4.21 3.71
C LEU A 176 -12.87 -4.79 4.11
N ILE A 177 -12.77 -6.11 4.07
CA ILE A 177 -11.61 -6.87 4.53
C ILE A 177 -10.47 -6.79 3.51
N ILE A 178 -10.79 -6.88 2.21
CA ILE A 178 -9.80 -6.91 1.13
C ILE A 178 -8.91 -5.66 1.10
N PRO A 179 -9.43 -4.42 1.08
CA PRO A 179 -8.61 -3.21 1.05
C PRO A 179 -7.65 -3.12 2.24
N LEU A 180 -8.15 -3.37 3.45
CA LEU A 180 -7.32 -3.30 4.67
C LEU A 180 -6.28 -4.41 4.70
N SER A 181 -6.64 -5.63 4.32
CA SER A 181 -5.70 -6.75 4.24
C SER A 181 -4.63 -6.56 3.17
N LEU A 182 -4.96 -5.92 2.04
CA LEU A 182 -4.00 -5.58 0.99
C LEU A 182 -2.96 -4.56 1.50
N VAL A 183 -3.42 -3.51 2.19
CA VAL A 183 -2.52 -2.53 2.82
C VAL A 183 -1.61 -3.21 3.83
N VAL A 184 -2.16 -4.00 4.76
CA VAL A 184 -1.37 -4.73 5.77
C VAL A 184 -0.37 -5.70 5.10
N GLY A 185 -0.82 -6.44 4.09
CA GLY A 185 0.01 -7.39 3.35
C GLY A 185 1.17 -6.70 2.65
N CYS A 186 0.93 -5.57 1.97
CA CYS A 186 1.99 -4.82 1.31
C CYS A 186 3.04 -4.29 2.30
N HIS A 187 2.64 -3.81 3.49
CA HIS A 187 3.60 -3.30 4.49
C HIS A 187 4.42 -4.41 5.17
N ILE A 188 3.84 -5.60 5.36
CA ILE A 188 4.57 -6.77 5.90
C ILE A 188 5.53 -7.35 4.86
N LEU A 189 5.15 -7.35 3.58
CA LEU A 189 5.94 -7.92 2.49
C LEU A 189 7.00 -6.95 1.93
N LEU A 190 6.85 -5.64 2.16
CA LEU A 190 7.81 -4.62 1.77
C LEU A 190 9.24 -4.89 2.28
N PRO A 191 9.48 -5.23 3.57
CA PRO A 191 10.80 -5.62 4.05
C PRO A 191 11.21 -6.99 3.51
N HIS A 192 11.63 -7.03 2.24
CA HIS A 192 12.15 -8.23 1.62
C HIS A 192 13.65 -8.37 1.90
N PRO A 193 14.11 -9.50 2.49
CA PRO A 193 15.53 -9.78 2.64
C PRO A 193 16.13 -10.13 1.28
N ARG A 194 16.53 -9.11 0.52
CA ARG A 194 17.33 -9.28 -0.70
C ARG A 194 18.78 -8.98 -0.39
N SER A 195 19.58 -10.05 -0.39
CA SER A 195 21.03 -9.98 -0.53
C SER A 195 21.39 -9.11 -1.75
N SER A 196 22.17 -8.06 -1.49
CA SER A 196 22.78 -7.11 -2.43
C SER A 196 21.85 -6.05 -3.07
N ASN A 197 21.92 -4.87 -2.45
CA ASN A 197 22.14 -3.55 -3.05
C ASN A 197 21.07 -2.91 -3.93
N TRP A 198 19.91 -3.52 -4.12
CA TRP A 198 18.80 -2.84 -4.79
C TRP A 198 17.48 -3.23 -4.13
N THR A 199 17.14 -2.53 -3.03
CA THR A 199 15.79 -2.07 -2.66
C THR A 199 15.75 -1.64 -1.18
N LEU A 200 15.34 -0.39 -0.93
CA LEU A 200 14.76 0.11 0.34
C LEU A 200 15.67 0.59 1.48
N ASP A 201 16.92 0.99 1.21
CA ASP A 201 17.68 1.78 2.19
C ASP A 201 17.22 3.26 2.30
N TYR A 202 16.23 3.70 1.52
CA TYR A 202 15.98 5.14 1.32
C TYR A 202 14.53 5.62 1.35
N ALA A 203 13.56 4.84 1.83
CA ALA A 203 12.16 5.28 1.79
C ALA A 203 11.48 5.43 3.16
N ILE A 204 12.20 5.16 4.25
CA ILE A 204 11.58 4.89 5.55
C ILE A 204 12.49 5.40 6.65
N TRP A 205 12.61 6.72 6.71
CA TRP A 205 12.64 7.60 7.89
C TRP A 205 12.39 9.01 7.36
#